data_AF-A0A7W6FWB9-F1
#
_entry.id   AF-A0A7W6FWB9-F1
#
_cell.length_a   1.000
_cell.length_b   1.000
_cell.length_c   1.000
_cell.angle_alpha   90.00
_cell.angle_beta   90.00
_cell.angle_gamma   90.00
#
_symmetry.space_group_name_H-M   'P 1'
#
loop_
_entity.id
_entity.type
_entity.pdbx_description
1 polymer ?
#
loop_
_entity_poly.entity_id
_entity_poly.type
_entity_poly.pdbx_seq_one_letter_code
_entity_poly.pdbx_strand_id
1 'polypeptide(L)'
;MNDDLEKLMRGGARSELERLYQQQLESRQLLEQHYQPLSREALGLGNMDRLSEALAGARATLQPPGFIEAIRAMNDRQNQMLEGIRGIHELGRYSLPKVPDLAGIMPKIPDLKHLYPNPFPGSQLREAMERMTTPWADQHRLLESVTGFARLQGIGHAINGLQPFHRDLTSALRRDLGDWRDPITWPSVLAVPERRLELYVERGFDPALTDFSPEAFTESAVIAGLGHVEVRRARDMEVVAEDADDADDEDQLRTETAFQHLHRMEVKLRRFIENVMAAAHGPDWPRHRLAPQTLEAWEFKKQKAEDEGGPVYPLIFYADFMDYQAIICRSDDWKNIFAPIFKRKESVRETFQRLHPVRLATMHARFVTPDDALFLMAETLRIMRAISR
;
A
#
# COMPACT_ATOMS: atom_id res chain seq x y z
N MET A 1 20.28 -19.79 24.12
CA MET A 1 20.13 -19.03 22.86
C MET A 1 19.78 -19.90 21.66
N ASN A 2 20.10 -21.21 21.63
CA ASN A 2 19.69 -22.12 20.54
C ASN A 2 18.38 -22.89 20.86
N ASP A 3 18.10 -23.20 22.13
CA ASP A 3 16.89 -23.95 22.54
C ASP A 3 15.59 -23.15 22.54
N ASP A 4 15.66 -21.82 22.66
CA ASP A 4 14.49 -20.94 22.71
C ASP A 4 13.93 -20.64 21.30
N LEU A 5 14.79 -20.64 20.28
CA LEU A 5 14.41 -20.56 18.86
C LEU A 5 13.77 -21.88 18.37
N GLU A 6 14.22 -23.02 18.89
CA GLU A 6 13.68 -24.33 18.54
C GLU A 6 12.28 -24.58 19.13
N LYS A 7 11.95 -23.92 20.25
CA LYS A 7 10.61 -23.95 20.87
C LYS A 7 9.61 -23.00 20.20
N LEU A 8 10.05 -21.82 19.75
CA LEU A 8 9.21 -20.85 19.00
C LEU A 8 8.73 -21.40 17.64
N MET A 9 9.45 -22.39 17.09
CA MET A 9 9.23 -22.95 15.75
C MET A 9 8.28 -24.16 15.71
N ARG A 10 7.76 -24.64 16.85
CA ARG A 10 6.89 -25.83 16.90
C ARG A 10 5.40 -25.46 16.87
N GLY A 11 4.80 -25.58 15.68
CA GLY A 11 3.36 -25.77 15.49
C GLY A 11 2.70 -24.76 14.56
N GLY A 12 2.85 -23.46 14.83
CA GLY A 12 2.14 -22.39 14.09
C GLY A 12 2.98 -21.67 13.03
N ALA A 13 4.29 -21.49 13.25
CA ALA A 13 5.17 -20.84 12.27
C ALA A 13 5.36 -21.70 11.00
N ARG A 14 5.38 -23.03 11.18
CA ARG A 14 5.55 -23.98 10.08
C ARG A 14 4.36 -24.00 9.12
N SER A 15 3.13 -23.96 9.63
CA SER A 15 1.93 -23.96 8.79
C SER A 15 1.77 -22.65 8.04
N GLU A 16 2.11 -21.51 8.65
CA GLU A 16 2.10 -20.21 7.98
C GLU A 16 3.22 -20.11 6.92
N LEU A 17 4.42 -20.63 7.21
CA LEU A 17 5.51 -20.71 6.23
C LEU A 17 5.19 -21.67 5.08
N GLU A 18 4.57 -22.81 5.34
CA GLU A 18 4.09 -23.75 4.31
C GLU A 18 2.99 -23.10 3.46
N ARG A 19 2.10 -22.32 4.06
CA ARG A 19 1.08 -21.56 3.34
C ARG A 19 1.69 -20.46 2.46
N LEU A 20 2.65 -19.70 2.98
CA LEU A 20 3.36 -18.66 2.22
C LEU A 20 4.14 -19.28 1.05
N TYR A 21 4.82 -20.40 1.28
CA TYR A 21 5.53 -21.14 0.24
C TYR A 21 4.60 -21.66 -0.86
N GLN A 22 3.43 -22.23 -0.50
CA GLN A 22 2.45 -22.69 -1.51
C GLN A 22 1.86 -21.54 -2.31
N GLN A 23 1.48 -20.43 -1.65
CA GLN A 23 1.03 -19.22 -2.34
C GLN A 23 2.09 -18.66 -3.30
N GLN A 24 3.36 -18.81 -2.95
CA GLN A 24 4.49 -18.37 -3.78
C GLN A 24 4.71 -19.30 -4.99
N LEU A 25 4.56 -20.61 -4.81
CA LEU A 25 4.63 -21.59 -5.90
C LEU A 25 3.51 -21.36 -6.93
N GLU A 26 2.30 -21.07 -6.47
CA GLU A 26 1.15 -20.72 -7.31
C GLU A 26 1.40 -19.42 -8.09
N SER A 27 1.97 -18.41 -7.43
CA SER A 27 2.33 -17.13 -8.07
C SER A 27 3.38 -17.32 -9.19
N ARG A 28 4.37 -18.20 -8.99
CA ARG A 28 5.37 -18.58 -10.01
C ARG A 28 4.71 -19.26 -11.21
N GLN A 29 3.84 -20.24 -10.99
CA GLN A 29 3.18 -20.96 -12.08
C GLN A 29 2.32 -20.02 -12.94
N LEU A 30 1.68 -19.03 -12.33
CA LEU A 30 0.91 -18.00 -13.03
C LEU A 30 1.80 -17.09 -13.88
N LEU A 31 2.96 -16.66 -13.37
CA LEU A 31 3.94 -15.87 -14.13
C LEU A 31 4.51 -16.67 -15.32
N GLU A 32 4.88 -17.94 -15.12
CA GLU A 32 5.38 -18.81 -16.20
C GLU A 32 4.33 -19.06 -17.29
N GLN A 33 3.04 -19.14 -16.93
CA GLN A 33 1.94 -19.31 -17.89
C GLN A 33 1.65 -18.04 -18.71
N HIS A 34 1.87 -16.85 -18.16
CA HIS A 34 1.55 -15.58 -18.83
C HIS A 34 2.72 -15.00 -19.65
N TYR A 35 3.98 -15.31 -19.32
CA TYR A 35 5.16 -14.74 -19.97
C TYR A 35 5.95 -15.70 -20.89
N GLN A 36 5.33 -16.81 -21.32
CA GLN A 36 5.91 -17.77 -22.28
C GLN A 36 6.54 -17.20 -23.58
N PRO A 37 6.16 -16.03 -24.14
CA PRO A 37 6.82 -15.53 -25.35
C PRO A 37 8.18 -14.84 -25.12
N LEU A 38 8.57 -14.53 -23.88
CA LEU A 38 9.89 -13.96 -23.56
C LEU A 38 10.86 -15.10 -23.23
N SER A 39 12.05 -15.09 -23.84
CA SER A 39 12.99 -16.21 -23.73
C SER A 39 13.33 -16.49 -22.25
N ARG A 40 13.44 -17.78 -21.89
CA ARG A 40 13.83 -18.23 -20.53
C ARG A 40 15.15 -17.61 -20.04
N GLU A 41 16.01 -17.22 -20.98
CA GLU A 41 17.27 -16.52 -20.76
C GLU A 41 17.06 -15.03 -20.42
N ALA A 42 16.14 -14.35 -21.10
CA ALA A 42 15.79 -12.95 -20.81
C ALA A 42 15.07 -12.79 -19.46
N LEU A 43 14.39 -13.83 -18.99
CA LEU A 43 13.68 -13.87 -17.70
C LEU A 43 14.53 -14.45 -16.54
N GLY A 44 15.80 -14.79 -16.76
CA GLY A 44 16.69 -15.30 -15.71
C GLY A 44 16.30 -16.67 -15.09
N LEU A 45 15.36 -17.40 -15.71
CA LEU A 45 14.71 -18.59 -15.13
C LEU A 45 15.66 -19.78 -14.92
N GLY A 46 16.80 -19.85 -15.62
CA GLY A 46 17.80 -20.90 -15.44
C GLY A 46 18.47 -20.92 -14.06
N ASN A 47 18.47 -19.79 -13.34
CA ASN A 47 18.99 -19.69 -11.98
C ASN A 47 17.91 -19.92 -10.90
N MET A 48 16.62 -19.93 -11.27
CA MET A 48 15.48 -20.20 -10.39
C MET A 48 15.30 -21.70 -10.11
N ASP A 49 15.64 -22.56 -11.07
CA ASP A 49 15.62 -24.01 -10.87
C ASP A 49 16.69 -24.45 -9.85
N ARG A 50 17.87 -23.83 -9.89
CA ARG A 50 18.95 -24.04 -8.90
C ARG A 50 18.57 -23.57 -7.49
N LEU A 51 17.83 -22.48 -7.37
CA LEU A 51 17.30 -22.01 -6.08
C LEU A 51 16.16 -22.88 -5.56
N SER A 52 15.30 -23.39 -6.45
CA SER A 52 14.26 -24.35 -6.10
C SER A 52 14.86 -25.66 -5.59
N GLU A 53 15.94 -26.14 -6.20
CA GLU A 53 16.73 -27.27 -5.71
C GLU A 53 17.40 -26.96 -4.37
N ALA A 54 17.98 -25.76 -4.21
CA ALA A 54 18.57 -25.31 -2.94
C ALA A 54 17.53 -25.19 -1.81
N LEU A 55 16.32 -24.71 -2.10
CA LEU A 55 15.18 -24.62 -1.18
C LEU A 55 14.60 -25.99 -0.84
N ALA A 56 14.53 -26.91 -1.81
CA ALA A 56 14.19 -28.30 -1.56
C ALA A 56 15.23 -28.99 -0.66
N GLY A 57 16.52 -28.67 -0.83
CA GLY A 57 17.62 -29.08 0.04
C GLY A 57 17.56 -28.45 1.43
N ALA A 58 17.23 -27.16 1.53
CA ALA A 58 17.07 -26.44 2.80
C ALA A 58 15.83 -26.93 3.57
N ARG A 59 14.74 -27.25 2.86
CA ARG A 59 13.54 -27.93 3.39
C ARG A 59 13.85 -29.31 3.94
N ALA A 60 14.82 -30.03 3.35
CA ALA A 60 15.28 -31.33 3.85
C ALA A 60 16.20 -31.23 5.07
N THR A 61 16.83 -30.07 5.32
CA THR A 61 17.85 -29.88 6.37
C THR A 61 17.43 -28.97 7.54
N LEU A 62 16.25 -28.34 7.49
CA LEU A 62 15.58 -27.65 8.61
C LEU A 62 16.48 -26.65 9.39
N GLN A 63 17.30 -25.85 8.69
CA GLN A 63 18.01 -24.72 9.31
C GLN A 63 17.20 -23.43 9.07
N PRO A 64 16.58 -22.84 10.11
CA PRO A 64 15.67 -21.67 9.98
C PRO A 64 16.27 -20.42 9.31
N PRO A 65 17.55 -20.05 9.55
CA PRO A 65 18.14 -18.86 8.94
C PRO A 65 18.17 -18.94 7.40
N GLY A 66 18.58 -20.10 6.86
CA GLY A 66 18.71 -20.30 5.41
C GLY A 66 17.38 -20.33 4.68
N PHE A 67 16.27 -20.68 5.35
CA PHE A 67 14.94 -20.67 4.75
C PHE A 67 14.37 -19.26 4.62
N ILE A 68 14.57 -18.41 5.62
CA ILE A 68 14.15 -17.00 5.58
C ILE A 68 14.99 -16.22 4.56
N GLU A 69 16.30 -16.44 4.54
CA GLU A 69 17.19 -15.86 3.53
C GLU A 69 16.82 -16.31 2.12
N ALA A 70 16.46 -17.59 1.93
CA ALA A 70 16.03 -18.08 0.63
C ALA A 70 14.68 -17.50 0.19
N ILE A 71 13.71 -17.28 1.10
CA ILE A 71 12.45 -16.59 0.77
C ILE A 71 12.73 -15.13 0.37
N ARG A 72 13.60 -14.42 1.09
CA ARG A 72 14.01 -13.05 0.72
C ARG A 72 14.67 -13.02 -0.65
N ALA A 73 15.69 -13.85 -0.85
CA ALA A 73 16.40 -13.93 -2.14
C ALA A 73 15.48 -14.29 -3.32
N MET A 74 14.40 -15.04 -3.06
CA MET A 74 13.40 -15.35 -4.10
C MET A 74 12.45 -14.19 -4.37
N ASN A 75 12.07 -13.42 -3.34
CA ASN A 75 11.31 -12.17 -3.50
C ASN A 75 12.14 -11.11 -4.22
N ASP A 76 13.40 -10.93 -3.84
CA ASP A 76 14.32 -9.98 -4.45
C ASP A 76 14.47 -10.29 -5.95
N ARG A 77 14.63 -11.58 -6.31
CA ARG A 77 14.70 -11.99 -7.73
C ARG A 77 13.38 -11.90 -8.48
N GLN A 78 12.22 -12.07 -7.83
CA GLN A 78 10.92 -11.82 -8.47
C GLN A 78 10.73 -10.32 -8.75
N ASN A 79 11.16 -9.45 -7.84
CA ASN A 79 11.16 -8.01 -8.04
C ASN A 79 12.09 -7.64 -9.20
N GLN A 80 13.32 -8.17 -9.23
CA GLN A 80 14.26 -7.99 -10.35
C GLN A 80 13.70 -8.48 -11.70
N MET A 81 12.88 -9.54 -11.72
CA MET A 81 12.23 -10.01 -12.96
C MET A 81 11.15 -9.03 -13.45
N LEU A 82 10.35 -8.46 -12.55
CA LEU A 82 9.35 -7.44 -12.86
C LEU A 82 10.01 -6.11 -13.28
N GLU A 83 11.14 -5.77 -12.66
CA GLU A 83 12.00 -4.65 -13.01
C GLU A 83 12.65 -4.83 -14.38
N GLY A 84 13.17 -6.02 -14.71
CA GLY A 84 13.70 -6.32 -16.05
C GLY A 84 12.65 -6.13 -17.15
N ILE A 85 11.38 -6.37 -16.85
CA ILE A 85 10.26 -6.12 -17.77
C ILE A 85 9.93 -4.62 -17.87
N ARG A 86 10.10 -3.83 -16.81
CA ARG A 86 9.83 -2.37 -16.79
C ARG A 86 11.01 -1.51 -17.29
N GLY A 87 12.23 -1.80 -16.85
CA GLY A 87 13.43 -1.04 -17.19
C GLY A 87 13.77 -1.04 -18.68
N ILE A 88 13.40 -2.11 -19.41
CA ILE A 88 13.53 -2.18 -20.88
C ILE A 88 12.55 -1.20 -21.57
N HIS A 89 11.46 -0.79 -20.91
CA HIS A 89 10.43 0.11 -21.44
C HIS A 89 10.58 1.58 -21.01
N GLU A 90 11.41 1.89 -20.00
CA GLU A 90 11.42 3.23 -19.36
C GLU A 90 12.53 4.17 -19.85
N LEU A 91 13.66 3.63 -20.35
CA LEU A 91 14.77 4.44 -20.86
C LEU A 91 14.35 5.28 -22.08
N GLY A 92 14.11 6.57 -21.86
CA GLY A 92 13.76 7.55 -22.89
C GLY A 92 12.27 7.76 -23.13
N ARG A 93 11.38 7.13 -22.34
CA ARG A 93 9.93 7.33 -22.45
C ARG A 93 9.48 8.70 -21.93
N TYR A 94 10.05 9.13 -20.80
CA TYR A 94 9.65 10.35 -20.10
C TYR A 94 10.62 11.50 -20.32
N SER A 95 10.09 12.72 -20.35
CA SER A 95 10.87 13.95 -20.46
C SER A 95 10.30 15.04 -19.56
N LEU A 96 11.11 16.07 -19.29
CA LEU A 96 10.58 17.33 -18.74
C LEU A 96 9.89 18.09 -19.87
N PRO A 97 8.56 18.32 -19.79
CA PRO A 97 7.84 19.01 -20.85
C PRO A 97 8.27 20.48 -20.91
N LYS A 98 8.42 21.04 -22.11
CA LYS A 98 8.79 22.45 -22.26
C LYS A 98 7.55 23.33 -22.06
N VAL A 99 7.75 24.58 -21.63
CA VAL A 99 6.66 25.56 -21.42
C VAL A 99 5.72 25.70 -22.64
N PRO A 100 6.21 25.75 -23.90
CA PRO A 100 5.32 25.79 -25.07
C PRO A 100 4.44 24.54 -25.21
N ASP A 101 4.96 23.36 -24.86
CA ASP A 101 4.23 22.10 -24.95
C ASP A 101 3.05 22.09 -23.96
N LEU A 102 3.28 22.60 -22.75
CA LEU A 102 2.25 22.74 -21.73
C LEU A 102 1.20 23.78 -22.11
N ALA A 103 1.59 24.91 -22.71
CA ALA A 103 0.65 25.97 -23.08
C ALA A 103 -0.44 25.51 -24.06
N GLY A 104 -0.10 24.61 -25.00
CA GLY A 104 -1.06 24.03 -25.95
C GLY A 104 -1.97 22.95 -25.35
N ILE A 105 -1.60 22.40 -24.20
CA ILE A 105 -2.30 21.26 -23.57
C ILE A 105 -3.17 21.71 -22.40
N MET A 106 -2.76 22.72 -21.64
CA MET A 106 -3.52 23.26 -20.52
C MET A 106 -5.01 23.53 -20.83
N PRO A 107 -5.40 24.08 -22.01
CA PRO A 107 -6.81 24.28 -22.36
C PRO A 107 -7.57 22.98 -22.66
N LYS A 108 -6.87 21.87 -22.91
CA LYS A 108 -7.43 20.55 -23.25
C LYS A 108 -7.61 19.66 -22.03
N ILE A 109 -7.02 20.01 -20.89
CA ILE A 109 -7.20 19.27 -19.64
C ILE A 109 -8.68 19.37 -19.25
N PRO A 110 -9.37 18.25 -18.98
CA PRO A 110 -10.75 18.28 -18.50
C PRO A 110 -10.89 19.21 -17.31
N ASP A 111 -11.98 20.01 -17.28
CA ASP A 111 -12.18 20.99 -16.23
C ASP A 111 -12.27 20.31 -14.85
N LEU A 112 -11.21 20.47 -14.04
CA LEU A 112 -11.14 19.93 -12.70
C LEU A 112 -12.21 20.52 -11.77
N LYS A 113 -12.83 21.65 -12.14
CA LYS A 113 -13.94 22.27 -11.38
C LYS A 113 -15.15 21.36 -11.26
N HIS A 114 -15.38 20.48 -12.24
CA HIS A 114 -16.47 19.51 -12.18
C HIS A 114 -16.09 18.25 -11.41
N LEU A 115 -14.79 17.99 -11.25
CA LEU A 115 -14.26 16.82 -10.56
C LEU A 115 -14.20 17.06 -9.04
N TYR A 116 -13.83 18.28 -8.64
CA TYR A 116 -13.57 18.65 -7.24
C TYR A 116 -14.42 19.84 -6.78
N PRO A 117 -15.08 19.76 -5.59
CA PRO A 117 -15.93 20.84 -5.07
C PRO A 117 -15.16 22.14 -4.76
N ASN A 118 -13.86 22.03 -4.51
CA ASN A 118 -12.92 23.15 -4.53
C ASN A 118 -11.89 22.84 -5.62
N PRO A 119 -11.99 23.46 -6.81
CA PRO A 119 -11.15 23.13 -7.95
C PRO A 119 -9.70 23.43 -7.64
N PHE A 120 -8.80 22.52 -7.99
CA PHE A 120 -7.37 22.83 -7.99
C PHE A 120 -7.10 23.95 -9.01
N PRO A 121 -6.66 25.15 -8.58
CA PRO A 121 -6.54 26.30 -9.48
C PRO A 121 -5.48 26.06 -10.56
N GLY A 122 -5.75 26.53 -11.78
CA GLY A 122 -4.79 26.39 -12.90
C GLY A 122 -3.42 27.05 -12.64
N SER A 123 -3.36 28.08 -11.79
CA SER A 123 -2.09 28.67 -11.33
C SER A 123 -1.31 27.72 -10.42
N GLN A 124 -1.99 27.05 -9.47
CA GLN A 124 -1.36 26.05 -8.60
C GLN A 124 -0.91 24.82 -9.40
N LEU A 125 -1.64 24.45 -10.45
CA LEU A 125 -1.22 23.39 -11.36
C LEU A 125 0.07 23.74 -12.10
N ARG A 126 0.18 24.98 -12.59
CA ARG A 126 1.42 25.45 -13.22
C ARG A 126 2.58 25.46 -12.23
N GLU A 127 2.37 26.00 -11.02
CA GLU A 127 3.38 26.00 -9.96
C GLU A 127 3.82 24.57 -9.59
N ALA A 128 2.87 23.62 -9.53
CA ALA A 128 3.18 22.21 -9.28
C ALA A 128 4.02 21.60 -10.40
N MET A 129 3.71 21.89 -11.67
CA MET A 129 4.52 21.44 -12.81
C MET A 129 5.92 22.05 -12.83
N GLU A 130 6.05 23.33 -12.50
CA GLU A 130 7.34 24.04 -12.41
C GLU A 130 8.23 23.51 -11.27
N ARG A 131 7.62 22.89 -10.25
CA ARG A 131 8.33 22.25 -9.15
C ARG A 131 8.84 20.83 -9.48
N MET A 132 8.36 20.21 -10.55
CA MET A 132 8.86 18.91 -11.00
C MET A 132 10.28 19.05 -11.54
N THR A 133 11.20 18.26 -10.99
CA THR A 133 12.60 18.20 -11.40
C THR A 133 12.94 16.90 -12.12
N THR A 134 12.11 15.87 -11.93
CA THR A 134 12.24 14.57 -12.60
C THR A 134 11.46 14.53 -13.92
N PRO A 135 12.00 13.96 -15.01
CA PRO A 135 11.25 13.65 -16.23
C PRO A 135 9.98 12.85 -15.95
N TRP A 136 8.82 13.39 -16.33
CA TRP A 136 7.52 12.80 -15.94
C TRP A 136 6.53 12.68 -17.09
N ALA A 137 6.75 13.40 -18.20
CA ALA A 137 5.81 13.47 -19.28
C ALA A 137 6.17 12.53 -20.43
N ASP A 138 5.26 11.63 -20.78
CA ASP A 138 5.37 10.76 -21.95
C ASP A 138 5.15 11.61 -23.21
N GLN A 139 6.17 11.72 -24.07
CA GLN A 139 6.10 12.58 -25.26
C GLN A 139 5.04 12.10 -26.27
N HIS A 140 4.73 10.80 -26.28
CA HIS A 140 3.73 10.22 -27.15
C HIS A 140 2.32 10.32 -26.56
N ARG A 141 2.21 10.47 -25.24
CA ARG A 141 0.93 10.54 -24.48
C ARG A 141 0.83 11.77 -23.59
N LEU A 142 1.34 12.91 -24.07
CA LEU A 142 1.53 14.11 -23.26
C LEU A 142 0.24 14.63 -22.60
N LEU A 143 -0.89 14.61 -23.31
CA LEU A 143 -2.19 15.00 -22.73
C LEU A 143 -2.59 14.10 -21.56
N GLU A 144 -2.30 12.80 -21.65
CA GLU A 144 -2.65 11.82 -20.62
C GLU A 144 -1.73 11.97 -19.40
N SER A 145 -0.41 12.11 -19.59
CA SER A 145 0.51 12.40 -18.48
C SER A 145 0.14 13.69 -17.76
N VAL A 146 -0.16 14.76 -18.50
CA VAL A 146 -0.57 16.06 -17.94
C VAL A 146 -1.90 15.95 -17.19
N THR A 147 -2.86 15.17 -17.73
CA THR A 147 -4.16 14.95 -17.07
C THR A 147 -4.01 14.12 -15.80
N GLY A 148 -3.22 13.06 -15.84
CA GLY A 148 -2.89 12.22 -14.68
C GLY A 148 -2.21 13.03 -13.57
N PHE A 149 -1.23 13.87 -13.94
CA PHE A 149 -0.57 14.78 -13.03
C PHE A 149 -1.57 15.74 -12.38
N ALA A 150 -2.40 16.39 -13.20
CA ALA A 150 -3.40 17.35 -12.72
C ALA A 150 -4.43 16.71 -11.77
N ARG A 151 -4.85 15.47 -12.04
CA ARG A 151 -5.75 14.70 -11.16
C ARG A 151 -5.08 14.31 -9.86
N LEU A 152 -3.83 13.85 -9.88
CA LEU A 152 -3.06 13.55 -8.67
C LEU A 152 -2.92 14.78 -7.77
N GLN A 153 -2.62 15.94 -8.36
CA GLN A 153 -2.62 17.22 -7.62
C GLN A 153 -4.01 17.57 -7.07
N GLY A 154 -5.08 17.29 -7.84
CA GLY A 154 -6.47 17.44 -7.42
C GLY A 154 -6.83 16.57 -6.21
N ILE A 155 -6.42 15.30 -6.19
CA ILE A 155 -6.59 14.38 -5.04
C ILE A 155 -5.94 14.98 -3.80
N GLY A 156 -4.68 15.39 -3.91
CA GLY A 156 -3.93 16.03 -2.83
C GLY A 156 -4.59 17.29 -2.30
N HIS A 157 -5.00 18.20 -3.19
CA HIS A 157 -5.72 19.41 -2.85
C HIS A 157 -7.05 19.11 -2.13
N ALA A 158 -7.83 18.15 -2.64
CA ALA A 158 -9.10 17.78 -2.07
C ALA A 158 -8.96 17.16 -0.68
N ILE A 159 -8.01 16.22 -0.50
CA ILE A 159 -7.75 15.59 0.79
C ILE A 159 -7.25 16.64 1.78
N ASN A 160 -6.49 17.66 1.38
CA ASN A 160 -5.99 18.67 2.31
C ASN A 160 -7.02 19.78 2.62
N GLY A 161 -7.87 20.13 1.66
CA GLY A 161 -8.84 21.24 1.78
C GLY A 161 -10.20 20.83 2.35
N LEU A 162 -10.69 19.62 2.07
CA LEU A 162 -12.04 19.20 2.45
C LEU A 162 -12.07 18.48 3.80
N GLN A 163 -13.26 18.39 4.40
CA GLN A 163 -13.46 17.63 5.63
C GLN A 163 -13.33 16.11 5.37
N PRO A 164 -12.49 15.39 6.15
CA PRO A 164 -12.38 13.94 6.03
C PRO A 164 -13.73 13.25 6.09
N PHE A 165 -13.91 12.26 5.21
CA PHE A 165 -15.10 11.41 5.12
C PHE A 165 -16.45 12.13 4.86
N HIS A 166 -16.42 13.45 4.60
CA HIS A 166 -17.58 14.18 4.10
C HIS A 166 -17.95 13.71 2.69
N ARG A 167 -19.24 13.82 2.33
CA ARG A 167 -19.77 13.38 1.03
C ARG A 167 -18.94 13.93 -0.13
N ASP A 168 -18.61 15.21 -0.08
CA ASP A 168 -17.98 15.89 -1.21
C ASP A 168 -16.56 15.39 -1.47
N LEU A 169 -15.78 15.10 -0.41
CA LEU A 169 -14.48 14.46 -0.55
C LEU A 169 -14.61 13.02 -1.03
N THR A 170 -15.53 12.23 -0.46
CA THR A 170 -15.75 10.84 -0.89
C THR A 170 -16.13 10.76 -2.36
N SER A 171 -17.05 11.63 -2.80
CA SER A 171 -17.48 11.70 -4.20
C SER A 171 -16.35 12.10 -5.14
N ALA A 172 -15.47 13.01 -4.72
CA ALA A 172 -14.29 13.39 -5.50
C ALA A 172 -13.32 12.22 -5.65
N LEU A 173 -12.94 11.57 -4.54
CA LEU A 173 -12.00 10.44 -4.57
C LEU A 173 -12.49 9.27 -5.41
N ARG A 174 -13.80 8.97 -5.42
CA ARG A 174 -14.33 7.85 -6.22
C ARG A 174 -14.14 8.00 -7.73
N ARG A 175 -13.99 9.22 -8.24
CA ARG A 175 -13.82 9.44 -9.69
C ARG A 175 -12.48 8.92 -10.19
N ASP A 176 -11.46 9.06 -9.35
CA ASP A 176 -10.07 8.78 -9.72
C ASP A 176 -9.55 7.50 -9.03
N LEU A 177 -10.00 7.22 -7.80
CA LEU A 177 -9.61 6.04 -7.01
C LEU A 177 -10.62 4.87 -7.12
N GLY A 178 -11.63 4.99 -7.97
CA GLY A 178 -12.67 3.98 -8.18
C GLY A 178 -13.80 3.95 -7.14
N ASP A 179 -14.83 3.17 -7.43
CA ASP A 179 -16.01 2.97 -6.61
C ASP A 179 -15.93 1.68 -5.76
N TRP A 180 -15.81 1.88 -4.46
CA TRP A 180 -15.61 0.81 -3.47
C TRP A 180 -16.81 0.65 -2.54
N ARG A 181 -17.98 1.18 -2.90
CA ARG A 181 -19.15 1.18 -2.00
C ARG A 181 -19.65 -0.23 -1.65
N ASP A 182 -19.61 -1.13 -2.63
CA ASP A 182 -20.12 -2.47 -2.48
C ASP A 182 -19.14 -3.33 -1.68
N PRO A 183 -19.62 -4.11 -0.68
CA PRO A 183 -18.80 -5.06 0.04
C PRO A 183 -18.08 -6.01 -0.92
N ILE A 184 -16.81 -6.29 -0.62
CA ILE A 184 -15.96 -7.12 -1.48
C ILE A 184 -15.76 -8.49 -0.83
N THR A 185 -16.02 -9.54 -1.60
CA THR A 185 -15.46 -10.85 -1.35
C THR A 185 -14.05 -10.87 -1.92
N TRP A 186 -13.05 -10.89 -1.04
CA TRP A 186 -11.65 -10.77 -1.46
C TRP A 186 -11.18 -12.03 -2.22
N PRO A 187 -10.60 -11.88 -3.41
CA PRO A 187 -10.00 -13.00 -4.11
C PRO A 187 -8.76 -13.48 -3.36
N SER A 188 -8.48 -14.79 -3.39
CA SER A 188 -7.31 -15.38 -2.71
C SER A 188 -5.97 -14.95 -3.33
N VAL A 189 -5.99 -14.42 -4.55
CA VAL A 189 -4.81 -14.14 -5.39
C VAL A 189 -4.28 -12.70 -5.27
N LEU A 190 -4.69 -11.92 -4.27
CA LEU A 190 -4.18 -10.54 -4.04
C LEU A 190 -2.67 -10.48 -3.72
N ALA A 191 -2.03 -11.63 -3.51
CA ALA A 191 -0.59 -11.73 -3.41
C ALA A 191 0.12 -11.27 -4.70
N VAL A 192 -0.52 -11.49 -5.86
CA VAL A 192 0.01 -11.18 -7.18
C VAL A 192 -0.28 -9.70 -7.52
N PRO A 193 0.75 -8.87 -7.76
CA PRO A 193 0.56 -7.45 -8.07
C PRO A 193 -0.40 -7.18 -9.23
N GLU A 194 -0.30 -7.92 -10.32
CA GLU A 194 -1.15 -7.79 -11.51
C GLU A 194 -2.63 -7.98 -11.16
N ARG A 195 -2.94 -8.94 -10.29
CA ARG A 195 -4.32 -9.18 -9.82
C ARG A 195 -4.86 -8.04 -8.97
N ARG A 196 -4.00 -7.33 -8.24
CA ARG A 196 -4.41 -6.12 -7.51
C ARG A 196 -4.67 -4.97 -8.49
N LEU A 197 -3.79 -4.76 -9.46
CA LEU A 197 -3.94 -3.74 -10.50
C LEU A 197 -5.22 -3.95 -11.32
N GLU A 198 -5.48 -5.18 -11.76
CA GLU A 198 -6.72 -5.57 -12.45
C GLU A 198 -7.95 -5.22 -11.60
N LEU A 199 -7.94 -5.63 -10.32
CA LEU A 199 -9.02 -5.29 -9.39
C LEU A 199 -9.22 -3.78 -9.26
N TYR A 200 -8.14 -2.98 -9.18
CA TYR A 200 -8.24 -1.53 -9.07
C TYR A 200 -8.91 -0.93 -10.31
N VAL A 201 -8.48 -1.33 -11.49
CA VAL A 201 -9.05 -0.88 -12.77
C VAL A 201 -10.51 -1.32 -12.93
N GLU A 202 -10.85 -2.56 -12.56
CA GLU A 202 -12.24 -3.05 -12.54
C GLU A 202 -13.15 -2.20 -11.64
N ARG A 203 -12.60 -1.62 -10.58
CA ARG A 203 -13.31 -0.70 -9.68
C ARG A 203 -13.31 0.74 -10.16
N GLY A 204 -12.67 1.05 -11.30
CA GLY A 204 -12.63 2.39 -11.87
C GLY A 204 -11.50 3.27 -11.32
N PHE A 205 -10.42 2.66 -10.81
CA PHE A 205 -9.16 3.39 -10.62
C PHE A 205 -8.64 3.92 -11.97
N ASP A 206 -8.12 5.14 -11.99
CA ASP A 206 -7.51 5.75 -13.17
C ASP A 206 -5.99 5.48 -13.20
N PRO A 207 -5.49 4.63 -14.12
CA PRO A 207 -4.06 4.31 -14.22
C PRO A 207 -3.17 5.50 -14.56
N ALA A 208 -3.73 6.58 -15.12
CA ALA A 208 -2.95 7.78 -15.43
C ALA A 208 -2.43 8.49 -14.16
N LEU A 209 -2.97 8.18 -12.98
CA LEU A 209 -2.50 8.72 -11.70
C LEU A 209 -1.13 8.20 -11.29
N THR A 210 -0.66 7.11 -11.91
CA THR A 210 0.57 6.41 -11.55
C THR A 210 1.45 6.05 -12.75
N ASP A 211 1.03 6.37 -13.99
CA ASP A 211 1.82 6.21 -15.23
C ASP A 211 2.91 7.27 -15.36
N PHE A 212 3.88 7.22 -14.44
CA PHE A 212 5.09 8.03 -14.37
C PHE A 212 6.29 7.12 -14.11
N SER A 213 7.51 7.64 -14.22
CA SER A 213 8.65 6.96 -13.58
C SER A 213 8.43 6.90 -12.06
N PRO A 214 9.02 5.91 -11.36
CA PRO A 214 8.94 5.81 -9.89
C PRO A 214 9.29 7.10 -9.14
N GLU A 215 10.32 7.81 -9.58
CA GLU A 215 10.82 9.05 -8.99
C GLU A 215 9.85 10.21 -9.25
N ALA A 216 9.34 10.30 -10.48
CA ALA A 216 8.39 11.32 -10.88
C ALA A 216 7.05 11.15 -10.16
N PHE A 217 6.59 9.92 -9.97
CA PHE A 217 5.41 9.62 -9.15
C PHE A 217 5.61 10.08 -7.72
N THR A 218 6.74 9.73 -7.11
CA THR A 218 7.06 10.09 -5.73
C THR A 218 7.16 11.61 -5.55
N GLU A 219 7.87 12.30 -6.45
CA GLU A 219 7.97 13.76 -6.46
C GLU A 219 6.59 14.42 -6.60
N SER A 220 5.77 13.96 -7.56
CA SER A 220 4.43 14.48 -7.81
C SER A 220 3.51 14.30 -6.59
N ALA A 221 3.56 13.13 -5.95
CA ALA A 221 2.79 12.86 -4.73
C ALA A 221 3.20 13.77 -3.55
N VAL A 222 4.50 14.09 -3.42
CA VAL A 222 4.99 15.07 -2.44
C VAL A 222 4.51 16.48 -2.77
N ILE A 223 4.56 16.89 -4.03
CA ILE A 223 4.05 18.20 -4.48
C ILE A 223 2.54 18.33 -4.21
N ALA A 224 1.79 17.25 -4.42
CA ALA A 224 0.36 17.17 -4.12
C ALA A 224 0.04 17.23 -2.62
N GLY A 225 1.04 17.13 -1.75
CA GLY A 225 0.85 17.06 -0.30
C GLY A 225 0.24 15.74 0.16
N LEU A 226 0.46 14.66 -0.59
CA LEU A 226 0.11 13.29 -0.23
C LEU A 226 1.31 12.56 0.40
N GLY A 227 2.51 12.84 -0.08
CA GLY A 227 3.75 12.26 0.44
C GLY A 227 4.23 12.95 1.73
N HIS A 228 4.71 12.16 2.69
CA HIS A 228 5.38 12.68 3.88
C HIS A 228 6.85 13.02 3.58
N VAL A 229 7.24 14.27 3.87
CA VAL A 229 8.63 14.78 3.77
C VAL A 229 9.60 14.04 4.71
N GLU A 230 9.10 13.29 5.70
CA GLU A 230 9.93 12.71 6.77
C GLU A 230 10.82 11.54 6.34
N VAL A 231 10.57 10.88 5.21
CA VAL A 231 11.48 9.82 4.70
C VAL A 231 12.82 10.42 4.25
N ARG A 232 12.88 11.71 3.90
CA ARG A 232 14.14 12.39 3.56
C ARG A 232 15.13 12.45 4.74
N ARG A 233 14.67 12.41 6.00
CA ARG A 233 15.59 12.40 7.16
C ARG A 233 16.35 11.08 7.34
N ALA A 234 15.90 9.99 6.70
CA ALA A 234 16.67 8.74 6.70
C ALA A 234 17.85 8.78 5.72
N ARG A 235 17.83 9.67 4.71
CA ARG A 235 18.95 9.89 3.77
C ARG A 235 20.14 10.65 4.39
N ASP A 236 19.97 11.28 5.56
CA ASP A 236 21.06 11.98 6.24
C ASP A 236 21.97 11.01 7.05
N MET A 237 21.70 9.70 7.05
CA MET A 237 22.69 8.70 7.44
C MET A 237 23.49 8.31 6.19
N GLU A 238 24.72 8.81 6.13
CA GLU A 238 25.77 8.53 5.15
C GLU A 238 26.01 7.01 5.04
N VAL A 239 25.28 6.35 4.14
CA VAL A 239 25.60 4.99 3.71
C VAL A 239 26.55 5.12 2.53
N VAL A 240 27.81 4.72 2.76
CA VAL A 240 28.81 4.54 1.71
C VAL A 240 28.28 3.46 0.76
N ALA A 241 27.77 3.86 -0.39
CA ALA A 241 27.32 2.94 -1.43
C ALA A 241 28.54 2.45 -2.22
N GLU A 242 28.91 1.18 -2.03
CA GLU A 242 29.72 0.43 -2.98
C GLU A 242 28.77 -0.34 -3.90
N ASP A 243 28.78 0.03 -5.19
CA ASP A 243 28.35 -0.75 -6.36
C ASP A 243 27.09 -1.64 -6.22
N ALA A 244 25.91 -1.03 -6.07
CA ALA A 244 24.60 -1.67 -6.28
C ALA A 244 23.85 -0.94 -7.40
N ASP A 245 23.20 -1.69 -8.30
CA ASP A 245 22.39 -1.14 -9.39
C ASP A 245 21.28 -0.23 -8.82
N ASP A 246 21.25 1.05 -9.24
CA ASP A 246 20.39 2.12 -8.70
C ASP A 246 18.87 1.82 -8.68
N ALA A 247 18.41 0.77 -9.39
CA ALA A 247 16.99 0.38 -9.47
C ALA A 247 16.52 -0.49 -8.29
N ASP A 248 17.39 -1.34 -7.73
CA ASP A 248 17.05 -2.25 -6.61
C ASP A 248 16.67 -1.45 -5.34
N ASP A 249 17.17 -0.22 -5.20
CA ASP A 249 16.98 0.63 -4.02
C ASP A 249 15.57 1.24 -3.91
N GLU A 250 14.91 1.57 -5.03
CA GLU A 250 13.67 2.37 -5.00
C GLU A 250 12.41 1.56 -4.69
N ASP A 251 12.29 0.36 -5.24
CA ASP A 251 11.14 -0.52 -5.01
C ASP A 251 11.16 -1.09 -3.58
N GLN A 252 12.37 -1.40 -3.09
CA GLN A 252 12.59 -1.74 -1.69
C GLN A 252 12.26 -0.54 -0.79
N LEU A 253 12.77 0.65 -1.10
CA LEU A 253 12.44 1.88 -0.37
C LEU A 253 10.93 2.15 -0.33
N ARG A 254 10.20 1.91 -1.44
CA ARG A 254 8.75 2.06 -1.49
C ARG A 254 8.05 1.07 -0.56
N THR A 255 8.47 -0.19 -0.58
CA THR A 255 7.89 -1.25 0.26
C THR A 255 8.12 -0.95 1.74
N GLU A 256 9.33 -0.54 2.11
CA GLU A 256 9.68 -0.15 3.48
C GLU A 256 8.91 1.11 3.93
N THR A 257 8.85 2.12 3.05
CA THR A 257 8.09 3.35 3.30
C THR A 257 6.60 3.05 3.48
N ALA A 258 6.03 2.16 2.66
CA ALA A 258 4.65 1.75 2.75
C ALA A 258 4.37 1.01 4.07
N PHE A 259 5.24 0.07 4.45
CA PHE A 259 5.15 -0.61 5.74
C PHE A 259 5.19 0.39 6.91
N GLN A 260 6.15 1.31 6.93
CA GLN A 260 6.27 2.31 7.99
C GLN A 260 5.04 3.22 8.08
N HIS A 261 4.52 3.70 6.94
CA HIS A 261 3.31 4.54 6.90
C HIS A 261 2.09 3.80 7.43
N LEU A 262 1.85 2.58 6.94
CA LEU A 262 0.72 1.78 7.36
C LEU A 262 0.81 1.45 8.86
N HIS A 263 1.97 1.01 9.33
CA HIS A 263 2.20 0.69 10.74
C HIS A 263 1.95 1.90 11.65
N ARG A 264 2.49 3.09 11.30
CA ARG A 264 2.26 4.33 12.06
C ARG A 264 0.78 4.68 12.11
N MET A 265 0.07 4.57 10.98
CA MET A 265 -1.38 4.81 10.92
C MET A 265 -2.13 3.82 11.81
N GLU A 266 -1.87 2.51 11.70
CA GLU A 266 -2.56 1.50 12.49
C GLU A 266 -2.33 1.69 13.99
N VAL A 267 -1.10 2.01 14.43
CA VAL A 267 -0.83 2.29 15.86
C VAL A 267 -1.64 3.49 16.36
N LYS A 268 -1.68 4.58 15.59
CA LYS A 268 -2.46 5.78 15.96
C LYS A 268 -3.96 5.49 15.96
N LEU A 269 -4.44 4.73 14.97
CA LEU A 269 -5.83 4.32 14.87
C LEU A 269 -6.25 3.42 16.04
N ARG A 270 -5.44 2.42 16.41
CA ARG A 270 -5.70 1.54 17.57
C ARG A 270 -5.81 2.36 18.86
N ARG A 271 -4.86 3.27 19.11
CA ARG A 271 -4.89 4.15 20.27
C ARG A 271 -6.14 5.05 20.27
N PHE A 272 -6.51 5.58 19.12
CA PHE A 272 -7.71 6.38 18.97
C PHE A 272 -8.97 5.57 19.31
N ILE A 273 -9.13 4.37 18.73
CA ILE A 273 -10.28 3.49 18.99
C ILE A 273 -10.33 3.12 20.47
N GLU A 274 -9.20 2.73 21.06
CA GLU A 274 -9.12 2.40 22.49
C GLU A 274 -9.62 3.55 23.35
N ASN A 275 -9.12 4.77 23.10
CA ASN A 275 -9.48 5.93 23.90
C ASN A 275 -10.97 6.26 23.81
N VAL A 276 -11.54 6.28 22.59
CA VAL A 276 -12.96 6.64 22.42
C VAL A 276 -13.90 5.55 22.93
N MET A 277 -13.52 4.29 22.78
CA MET A 277 -14.32 3.17 23.25
C MET A 277 -14.25 3.01 24.76
N ALA A 278 -13.07 3.14 25.36
CA ALA A 278 -12.90 3.11 26.80
C ALA A 278 -13.61 4.28 27.49
N ALA A 279 -13.60 5.47 26.88
CA ALA A 279 -14.35 6.61 27.40
C ALA A 279 -15.88 6.39 27.36
N ALA A 280 -16.39 5.71 26.33
CA ALA A 280 -17.83 5.49 26.17
C ALA A 280 -18.37 4.28 26.96
N HIS A 281 -17.58 3.22 27.06
CA HIS A 281 -18.03 1.90 27.56
C HIS A 281 -17.19 1.34 28.71
N GLY A 282 -16.16 2.06 29.16
CA GLY A 282 -15.20 1.60 30.17
C GLY A 282 -14.02 0.79 29.60
N PRO A 283 -12.95 0.58 30.39
CA PRO A 283 -11.71 -0.06 29.91
C PRO A 283 -11.91 -1.51 29.42
N ASP A 284 -12.92 -2.22 29.92
CA ASP A 284 -13.25 -3.60 29.50
C ASP A 284 -14.19 -3.65 28.28
N TRP A 285 -14.33 -2.55 27.54
CA TRP A 285 -15.19 -2.49 26.35
C TRP A 285 -15.01 -3.65 25.37
N PRO A 286 -13.82 -4.25 25.11
CA PRO A 286 -13.69 -5.33 24.15
C PRO A 286 -14.57 -6.54 24.52
N ARG A 287 -14.69 -6.85 25.82
CA ARG A 287 -15.47 -7.99 26.32
C ARG A 287 -16.98 -7.82 26.10
N HIS A 288 -17.44 -6.58 25.99
CA HIS A 288 -18.86 -6.25 25.91
C HIS A 288 -19.31 -5.83 24.51
N ARG A 289 -18.37 -5.42 23.65
CA ARG A 289 -18.68 -4.79 22.36
C ARG A 289 -18.17 -5.55 21.15
N LEU A 290 -17.21 -6.47 21.31
CA LEU A 290 -16.77 -7.35 20.23
C LEU A 290 -17.70 -8.56 20.10
N ALA A 291 -17.78 -9.12 18.89
CA ALA A 291 -18.39 -10.42 18.70
C ALA A 291 -17.54 -11.49 19.43
N PRO A 292 -18.15 -12.55 19.99
CA PRO A 292 -17.42 -13.58 20.74
C PRO A 292 -16.21 -14.15 19.98
N GLN A 293 -16.39 -14.45 18.69
CA GLN A 293 -15.33 -14.98 17.82
C GLN A 293 -14.15 -14.01 17.64
N THR A 294 -14.43 -12.71 17.53
CA THR A 294 -13.38 -11.68 17.42
C THR A 294 -12.64 -11.53 18.75
N LEU A 295 -13.37 -11.54 19.87
CA LEU A 295 -12.78 -11.46 21.21
C LEU A 295 -11.85 -12.65 21.47
N GLU A 296 -12.32 -13.88 21.22
CA GLU A 296 -11.54 -15.11 21.36
C GLU A 296 -10.26 -15.06 20.51
N ALA A 297 -10.36 -14.59 19.26
CA ALA A 297 -9.21 -14.46 18.37
C ALA A 297 -8.16 -13.46 18.91
N TRP A 298 -8.61 -12.33 19.48
CA TRP A 298 -7.71 -11.35 20.07
C TRP A 298 -7.05 -11.88 21.35
N GLU A 299 -7.81 -12.53 22.24
CA GLU A 299 -7.28 -13.14 23.47
C GLU A 299 -6.29 -14.25 23.15
N PHE A 300 -6.56 -15.09 22.13
CA PHE A 300 -5.63 -16.11 21.66
C PHE A 300 -4.31 -15.51 21.16
N LYS A 301 -4.35 -14.47 20.33
CA LYS A 301 -3.15 -13.77 19.84
C LYS A 301 -2.35 -13.12 20.97
N LYS A 302 -3.06 -12.56 21.96
CA LYS A 302 -2.44 -11.99 23.16
C LYS A 302 -1.72 -13.07 23.97
N GLN A 303 -2.42 -14.15 24.31
CA GLN A 303 -1.84 -15.27 25.06
C GLN A 303 -0.61 -15.83 24.36
N LYS A 304 -0.68 -16.03 23.04
CA LYS A 304 0.46 -16.49 22.23
C LYS A 304 1.66 -15.54 22.34
N ALA A 305 1.44 -14.23 22.24
CA ALA A 305 2.53 -13.26 22.36
C ALA A 305 3.14 -13.24 23.78
N GLU A 306 2.33 -13.46 24.82
CA GLU A 306 2.79 -13.57 26.21
C GLU A 306 3.61 -14.84 26.43
N ASP A 307 3.16 -15.97 25.89
CA ASP A 307 3.86 -17.26 25.95
C ASP A 307 5.21 -17.20 25.24
N GLU A 308 5.32 -16.39 24.18
CA GLU A 308 6.56 -16.12 23.44
C GLU A 308 7.48 -15.08 24.14
N GLY A 309 7.10 -14.59 25.33
CA GLY A 309 7.88 -13.61 26.10
C GLY A 309 7.82 -12.18 25.55
N GLY A 310 6.84 -11.89 24.69
CA GLY A 310 6.62 -10.58 24.10
C GLY A 310 6.05 -9.55 25.09
N PRO A 311 6.11 -8.25 24.74
CA PRO A 311 5.47 -7.20 25.51
C PRO A 311 3.94 -7.34 25.55
N VAL A 312 3.36 -7.08 26.72
CA VAL A 312 1.91 -7.09 26.94
C VAL A 312 1.32 -5.74 26.54
N TYR A 313 0.38 -5.77 25.59
CA TYR A 313 -0.37 -4.58 25.15
C TYR A 313 -1.87 -4.69 25.47
N PRO A 314 -2.63 -3.57 25.43
CA PRO A 314 -4.09 -3.61 25.43
C PRO A 314 -4.64 -4.48 24.30
N LEU A 315 -5.83 -5.08 24.49
CA LEU A 315 -6.33 -6.14 23.62
C LEU A 315 -6.47 -5.71 22.14
N ILE A 316 -6.77 -4.44 21.88
CA ILE A 316 -6.86 -3.86 20.52
C ILE A 316 -5.54 -3.93 19.72
N PHE A 317 -4.39 -4.10 20.37
CA PHE A 317 -3.12 -4.28 19.66
C PHE A 317 -3.00 -5.63 18.95
N TYR A 318 -3.86 -6.58 19.30
CA TYR A 318 -3.95 -7.90 18.68
C TYR A 318 -5.07 -8.01 17.62
N ALA A 319 -5.70 -6.88 17.32
CA ALA A 319 -6.72 -6.76 16.29
C ALA A 319 -6.19 -6.99 14.88
N ASP A 320 -7.00 -7.63 14.04
CA ASP A 320 -6.77 -7.67 12.60
C ASP A 320 -7.20 -6.36 11.94
N PHE A 321 -6.65 -6.10 10.76
CA PHE A 321 -6.89 -4.85 10.03
C PHE A 321 -8.38 -4.56 9.78
N MET A 322 -9.16 -5.60 9.45
CA MET A 322 -10.59 -5.45 9.18
C MET A 322 -11.43 -5.28 10.46
N ASP A 323 -10.89 -5.60 11.62
CA ASP A 323 -11.60 -5.40 12.89
C ASP A 323 -11.80 -3.91 13.18
N TYR A 324 -10.88 -3.04 12.76
CA TYR A 324 -11.04 -1.59 12.90
C TYR A 324 -12.29 -1.10 12.16
N GLN A 325 -12.48 -1.56 10.92
CA GLN A 325 -13.66 -1.25 10.14
C GLN A 325 -14.92 -1.75 10.85
N ALA A 326 -14.90 -2.99 11.36
CA ALA A 326 -16.03 -3.60 12.04
C ALA A 326 -16.43 -2.82 13.31
N ILE A 327 -15.45 -2.42 14.12
CA ILE A 327 -15.65 -1.62 15.33
C ILE A 327 -16.19 -0.23 14.98
N ILE A 328 -15.50 0.50 14.09
CA ILE A 328 -15.89 1.86 13.70
C ILE A 328 -17.29 1.86 13.08
N CYS A 329 -17.60 0.89 12.22
CA CYS A 329 -18.88 0.81 11.53
C CYS A 329 -20.01 0.19 12.36
N ARG A 330 -19.76 -0.24 13.61
CA ARG A 330 -20.77 -0.92 14.42
C ARG A 330 -21.95 -0.02 14.71
N SER A 331 -23.17 -0.52 14.51
CA SER A 331 -24.40 0.32 14.55
C SER A 331 -24.60 1.03 15.88
N ASP A 332 -24.40 0.33 17.00
CA ASP A 332 -24.63 0.88 18.34
C ASP A 332 -23.68 2.02 18.70
N ASP A 333 -22.45 1.99 18.18
CA ASP A 333 -21.43 3.00 18.47
C ASP A 333 -21.40 4.11 17.42
N TRP A 334 -21.89 3.82 16.21
CA TRP A 334 -21.78 4.72 15.08
C TRP A 334 -22.34 6.10 15.39
N LYS A 335 -23.61 6.19 15.80
CA LYS A 335 -24.30 7.49 15.93
C LYS A 335 -23.61 8.43 16.92
N ASN A 336 -23.15 7.90 18.05
CA ASN A 336 -22.71 8.71 19.19
C ASN A 336 -21.19 8.85 19.28
N ILE A 337 -20.42 7.89 18.76
CA ILE A 337 -18.96 7.85 18.90
C ILE A 337 -18.30 8.19 17.55
N PHE A 338 -18.61 7.42 16.50
CA PHE A 338 -17.83 7.46 15.26
C PHE A 338 -18.37 8.41 14.19
N ALA A 339 -19.68 8.61 14.09
CA ALA A 339 -20.31 9.48 13.10
C ALA A 339 -19.87 10.96 13.21
N PRO A 340 -19.69 11.55 14.42
CA PRO A 340 -19.15 12.90 14.54
C PRO A 340 -17.75 13.05 13.93
N ILE A 341 -16.98 11.97 13.88
CA ILE A 341 -15.57 11.97 13.46
C ILE A 341 -15.46 11.59 11.98
N PHE A 342 -16.02 10.45 11.63
CA PHE A 342 -15.94 9.85 10.30
C PHE A 342 -17.12 10.17 9.38
N LYS A 343 -18.15 10.89 9.84
CA LYS A 343 -19.29 11.40 9.06
C LYS A 343 -20.19 10.35 8.39
N ARG A 344 -19.64 9.48 7.54
CA ARG A 344 -20.35 8.50 6.72
C ARG A 344 -19.76 7.11 6.87
N LYS A 345 -20.59 6.16 7.27
CA LYS A 345 -20.20 4.77 7.53
C LYS A 345 -19.72 4.08 6.26
N GLU A 346 -20.39 4.36 5.15
CA GLU A 346 -20.04 3.81 3.84
C GLU A 346 -18.64 4.28 3.43
N SER A 347 -18.32 5.55 3.70
CA SER A 347 -17.01 6.10 3.36
C SER A 347 -15.87 5.50 4.17
N VAL A 348 -16.12 5.09 5.42
CA VAL A 348 -15.14 4.37 6.23
C VAL A 348 -14.89 2.99 5.62
N ARG A 349 -15.95 2.27 5.28
CA ARG A 349 -15.86 0.95 4.62
C ARG A 349 -15.03 1.01 3.34
N GLU A 350 -15.31 1.99 2.48
CA GLU A 350 -14.56 2.19 1.24
C GLU A 350 -13.05 2.40 1.49
N THR A 351 -12.70 3.19 2.49
CA THR A 351 -11.31 3.44 2.89
C THR A 351 -10.60 2.15 3.31
N PHE A 352 -11.21 1.35 4.19
CA PHE A 352 -10.62 0.08 4.63
C PHE A 352 -10.57 -0.96 3.50
N GLN A 353 -11.57 -0.97 2.61
CA GLN A 353 -11.52 -1.82 1.43
C GLN A 353 -10.37 -1.43 0.49
N ARG A 354 -10.16 -0.14 0.21
CA ARG A 354 -9.01 0.32 -0.59
C ARG A 354 -7.66 -0.03 0.03
N LEU A 355 -7.55 0.05 1.35
CA LEU A 355 -6.31 -0.25 2.07
C LEU A 355 -6.05 -1.75 2.25
N HIS A 356 -7.07 -2.62 2.15
CA HIS A 356 -6.92 -4.03 2.47
C HIS A 356 -5.89 -4.76 1.59
N PRO A 357 -5.90 -4.61 0.25
CA PRO A 357 -4.89 -5.25 -0.59
C PRO A 357 -3.48 -4.69 -0.33
N VAL A 358 -3.36 -3.39 -0.06
CA VAL A 358 -2.07 -2.74 0.27
C VAL A 358 -1.51 -3.28 1.58
N ARG A 359 -2.36 -3.40 2.60
CA ARG A 359 -2.01 -4.02 3.88
C ARG A 359 -1.46 -5.43 3.64
N LEU A 360 -2.19 -6.26 2.89
CA LEU A 360 -1.75 -7.62 2.57
C LEU A 360 -0.40 -7.64 1.85
N ALA A 361 -0.14 -6.71 0.94
CA ALA A 361 1.18 -6.62 0.29
C ALA A 361 2.28 -6.29 1.30
N THR A 362 2.09 -5.22 2.09
CA THR A 362 3.11 -4.72 3.03
C THR A 362 3.49 -5.70 4.14
N MET A 363 2.52 -6.40 4.75
CA MET A 363 2.78 -7.26 5.92
C MET A 363 3.33 -8.64 5.55
N HIS A 364 3.26 -9.00 4.28
CA HIS A 364 3.84 -10.22 3.74
C HIS A 364 5.09 -9.95 2.89
N ALA A 365 5.68 -8.75 3.01
CA ALA A 365 6.87 -8.32 2.27
C ALA A 365 6.76 -8.56 0.75
N ARG A 366 5.57 -8.27 0.19
CA ARG A 366 5.30 -8.40 -1.24
C ARG A 366 5.50 -7.05 -1.92
N PHE A 367 5.79 -7.09 -3.22
CA PHE A 367 5.93 -5.92 -4.07
C PHE A 367 4.77 -4.92 -3.89
N VAL A 368 5.11 -3.66 -3.62
CA VAL A 368 4.15 -2.54 -3.51
C VAL A 368 4.21 -1.73 -4.80
N THR A 369 3.10 -1.71 -5.52
CA THR A 369 2.97 -0.94 -6.77
C THR A 369 2.79 0.55 -6.49
N PRO A 370 3.04 1.44 -7.47
CA PRO A 370 2.65 2.85 -7.37
C PRO A 370 1.16 3.06 -7.02
N ASP A 371 0.27 2.23 -7.56
CA ASP A 371 -1.17 2.26 -7.27
C ASP A 371 -1.46 1.93 -5.80
N ASP A 372 -0.81 0.90 -5.27
CA ASP A 372 -0.87 0.56 -3.85
C ASP A 372 -0.40 1.73 -2.98
N ALA A 373 0.72 2.37 -3.36
CA ALA A 373 1.28 3.50 -2.66
C ALA A 373 0.34 4.73 -2.70
N LEU A 374 -0.33 4.99 -3.82
CA LEU A 374 -1.32 6.07 -3.93
C LEU A 374 -2.52 5.84 -3.00
N PHE A 375 -3.09 4.63 -2.99
CA PHE A 375 -4.15 4.29 -2.04
C PHE A 375 -3.69 4.48 -0.60
N LEU A 376 -2.48 4.01 -0.28
CA LEU A 376 -1.92 4.15 1.05
C LEU A 376 -1.80 5.62 1.46
N MET A 377 -1.13 6.45 0.65
CA MET A 377 -0.91 7.87 0.95
C MET A 377 -2.25 8.60 1.12
N ALA A 378 -3.17 8.43 0.17
CA ALA A 378 -4.47 9.11 0.19
C ALA A 378 -5.33 8.71 1.41
N GLU A 379 -5.48 7.41 1.64
CA GLU A 379 -6.38 6.92 2.69
C GLU A 379 -5.79 7.05 4.10
N THR A 380 -4.47 6.88 4.27
CA THR A 380 -3.83 7.11 5.57
C THR A 380 -3.88 8.58 5.94
N LEU A 381 -3.56 9.52 5.02
CA LEU A 381 -3.69 10.96 5.28
C LEU A 381 -5.12 11.33 5.67
N ARG A 382 -6.10 10.77 4.98
CA ARG A 382 -7.52 10.97 5.27
C ARG A 382 -7.91 10.48 6.67
N ILE A 383 -7.51 9.26 7.06
CA ILE A 383 -7.74 8.72 8.41
C ILE A 383 -7.05 9.61 9.44
N MET A 384 -5.78 9.95 9.21
CA MET A 384 -4.99 10.75 10.14
C MET A 384 -5.59 12.14 10.37
N ARG A 385 -6.10 12.80 9.32
CA ARG A 385 -6.82 14.08 9.45
C ARG A 385 -8.15 13.96 10.20
N ALA A 386 -8.78 12.78 10.21
CA ALA A 386 -10.03 12.57 10.95
C ALA A 386 -9.78 12.33 12.44
N ILE A 387 -8.77 11.51 12.79
CA ILE A 387 -8.50 11.10 14.18
C ILE A 387 -7.57 12.06 14.95
N SER A 388 -6.94 13.03 14.27
CA SER A 388 -6.10 14.06 14.91
C SER A 388 -6.88 15.31 15.34
N ARG A 389 -8.21 15.31 15.13
CA ARG A 389 -9.12 16.38 15.57
C ARG A 389 -9.77 15.96 16.88
#